data_AF-A0A132NKW9-F1
#
_entry.id   AF-A0A132NKW9-F1
#
_cell.length_a   1.000
_cell.length_b   1.000
_cell.length_c   1.000
_cell.angle_alpha   90.00
_cell.angle_beta   90.00
_cell.angle_gamma   90.00
#
_symmetry.space_group_name_H-M   'P 1'
#
loop_
_entity.id
_entity.type
_entity.pdbx_description
1 polymer ?
#
loop_
_entity_poly.entity_id
_entity_poly.type
_entity_poly.pdbx_seq_one_letter_code
_entity_poly.pdbx_strand_id
1 'polypeptide(L)'
;TEPAEVDALVEGVDLAVVRLLGGRRTWEEGLDRLLATGVPTVVLGGEPTPDAELMALSTVPAGVASEALAYLVEGGPENLRNLAAFLSDTVLLTGEGFAPPRRMPEYGVHGQYEIRPGRPTVGVVFYRAHELSGNTAFVDTLCRAIEAHGANALPVYCGSLRGLSEGNTAGLLELLGRADALVATVLAAGGSVASLASAGGEEDAWDARVLAALDIPVVQGLCLTTPRRVWEESDAALSPMDAAMQVAIPEFDGRLIAVPFSFKEEGEHGVPVYVADPERAARVAGIAVRHARLRHKPNAEKRIALILSSYPTKHARVGNAVGLDTPASAVRLLQALREAGYHVGDPPQDGDALIH
;
A
#
# COMPACT_ATOMS: atom_id res chain seq x y z
N THR A 1 2.53 -20.18 18.41
CA THR A 1 3.35 -21.25 19.00
C THR A 1 2.57 -21.92 20.09
N GLU A 2 2.33 -23.21 19.95
CA GLU A 2 1.70 -23.99 21.00
C GLU A 2 2.70 -24.20 22.14
N PRO A 3 2.30 -24.16 23.43
CA PRO A 3 3.21 -24.37 24.56
C PRO A 3 4.03 -25.67 24.47
N ALA A 4 3.50 -26.71 23.82
CA ALA A 4 4.17 -27.99 23.63
C ALA A 4 5.37 -27.92 22.65
N GLU A 5 5.45 -26.90 21.80
CA GLU A 5 6.50 -26.74 20.80
C GLU A 5 7.76 -26.07 21.37
N VAL A 6 7.67 -25.50 22.59
CA VAL A 6 8.75 -24.72 23.20
C VAL A 6 10.03 -25.55 23.33
N ASP A 7 9.93 -26.80 23.79
CA ASP A 7 11.10 -27.66 24.03
C ASP A 7 11.88 -27.95 22.73
N ALA A 8 11.19 -28.04 21.59
CA ALA A 8 11.82 -28.23 20.29
C ALA A 8 12.41 -26.91 19.74
N LEU A 9 11.74 -25.78 19.98
CA LEU A 9 12.19 -24.48 19.49
C LEU A 9 13.43 -23.94 20.21
N VAL A 10 13.63 -24.34 21.47
CA VAL A 10 14.79 -23.91 22.28
C VAL A 10 16.00 -24.83 22.14
N GLU A 11 15.89 -25.94 21.41
CA GLU A 11 17.02 -26.83 21.15
C GLU A 11 18.10 -26.11 20.33
N GLY A 12 19.30 -25.99 20.89
CA GLY A 12 20.41 -25.28 20.25
C GLY A 12 20.28 -23.75 20.25
N VAL A 13 19.36 -23.19 21.04
CA VAL A 13 19.17 -21.74 21.17
C VAL A 13 19.95 -21.19 22.36
N ASP A 14 20.76 -20.15 22.13
CA ASP A 14 21.56 -19.51 23.18
C ASP A 14 20.80 -18.42 23.96
N LEU A 15 19.74 -17.86 23.37
CA LEU A 15 18.93 -16.79 23.96
C LEU A 15 17.53 -16.75 23.34
N ALA A 16 16.52 -16.53 24.18
CA ALA A 16 15.12 -16.39 23.75
C ALA A 16 14.58 -14.97 23.96
N VAL A 17 13.75 -14.50 23.03
CA VAL A 17 13.00 -13.24 23.15
C VAL A 17 11.52 -13.53 22.95
N VAL A 18 10.71 -13.16 23.93
CA VAL A 18 9.26 -13.34 23.90
C VAL A 18 8.58 -11.98 23.99
N ARG A 19 7.65 -11.72 23.07
CA ARG A 19 6.85 -10.49 23.04
C ARG A 19 5.37 -10.81 22.94
N LEU A 20 4.57 -10.41 23.94
CA LEU A 20 3.18 -10.83 24.07
C LEU A 20 2.20 -9.65 24.20
N LEU A 21 1.09 -9.72 23.48
CA LEU A 21 -0.07 -8.85 23.71
C LEU A 21 -0.98 -9.49 24.78
N GLY A 22 -1.51 -8.67 25.69
CA GLY A 22 -2.44 -9.12 26.73
C GLY A 22 -1.81 -9.70 28.00
N GLY A 23 -0.49 -9.54 28.18
CA GLY A 23 0.23 -9.94 29.39
C GLY A 23 0.54 -11.44 29.47
N ARG A 24 1.02 -11.88 30.64
CA ARG A 24 1.48 -13.27 30.90
C ARG A 24 0.40 -14.32 30.59
N ARG A 25 -0.85 -14.02 30.95
CA ARG A 25 -1.98 -14.96 30.86
C ARG A 25 -2.28 -15.42 29.43
N THR A 26 -1.85 -14.68 28.42
CA THR A 26 -2.04 -15.06 27.01
C THR A 26 -1.22 -16.29 26.62
N TRP A 27 -0.08 -16.54 27.27
CA TRP A 27 0.83 -17.63 26.92
C TRP A 27 1.60 -18.16 28.14
N GLU A 28 0.88 -18.32 29.26
CA GLU A 28 1.48 -18.64 30.57
C GLU A 28 2.23 -19.99 30.57
N GLU A 29 1.60 -21.06 30.10
CA GLU A 29 2.25 -22.38 30.07
C GLU A 29 3.52 -22.39 29.21
N GLY A 30 3.49 -21.68 28.07
CA GLY A 30 4.64 -21.57 27.19
C GLY A 30 5.79 -20.78 27.82
N LEU A 31 5.47 -19.68 28.51
CA LEU A 31 6.44 -18.91 29.29
C LEU A 31 7.06 -19.74 30.42
N ASP A 32 6.25 -20.45 31.20
CA ASP A 32 6.74 -21.26 32.31
C ASP A 32 7.66 -22.38 31.82
N ARG A 33 7.31 -23.03 30.71
CA ARG A 33 8.17 -24.02 30.05
C ARG A 33 9.48 -23.39 29.59
N LEU A 34 9.43 -22.27 28.88
CA LEU A 34 10.62 -21.57 28.39
C LEU A 34 11.56 -21.18 29.54
N LEU A 35 11.03 -20.59 30.60
CA LEU A 35 11.83 -20.18 31.76
C LEU A 35 12.44 -21.39 32.49
N ALA A 36 11.75 -22.53 32.52
CA ALA A 36 12.27 -23.77 33.11
C ALA A 36 13.47 -24.37 32.34
N THR A 37 13.67 -24.01 31.07
CA THR A 37 14.83 -24.47 30.28
C THR A 37 16.16 -23.91 30.76
N GLY A 38 16.14 -22.77 31.45
CA GLY A 38 17.34 -22.05 31.86
C GLY A 38 18.02 -21.21 30.76
N VAL A 39 17.47 -21.19 29.54
CA VAL A 39 17.95 -20.31 28.46
C VAL A 39 17.74 -18.85 28.88
N PRO A 40 18.76 -17.96 28.73
CA PRO A 40 18.60 -16.53 28.93
C PRO A 40 17.41 -16.01 28.12
N THR A 41 16.45 -15.37 28.79
CA THR A 41 15.14 -15.05 28.22
C THR A 41 14.79 -13.60 28.49
N VAL A 42 14.42 -12.88 27.43
CA VAL A 42 13.86 -11.53 27.48
C VAL A 42 12.35 -11.63 27.28
N VAL A 43 11.55 -11.15 28.24
CA VAL A 43 10.08 -11.21 28.19
C VAL A 43 9.51 -9.80 28.18
N LEU A 44 8.76 -9.46 27.13
CA LEU A 44 8.33 -8.09 26.82
C LEU A 44 6.85 -8.00 26.49
N GLY A 45 6.27 -6.82 26.76
CA GLY A 45 4.93 -6.46 26.29
C GLY A 45 4.89 -6.20 24.77
N GLY A 46 3.73 -6.47 24.17
CA GLY A 46 3.44 -6.20 22.77
C GLY A 46 3.13 -4.72 22.48
N GLU A 47 2.94 -3.92 23.52
CA GLU A 47 2.71 -2.48 23.46
C GLU A 47 4.04 -1.71 23.51
N PRO A 48 4.06 -0.43 23.09
CA PRO A 48 5.26 0.40 23.25
C PRO A 48 5.60 0.70 24.71
N THR A 49 4.58 0.73 25.57
CA THR A 49 4.74 0.99 27.01
C THR A 49 5.35 -0.24 27.69
N PRO A 50 6.38 -0.06 28.54
CA PRO A 50 6.94 -1.16 29.31
C PRO A 50 5.89 -1.87 30.17
N ASP A 51 5.79 -3.19 30.01
CA ASP A 51 5.00 -4.06 30.87
C ASP A 51 5.88 -4.58 32.01
N ALA A 52 5.70 -4.00 33.20
CA ALA A 52 6.53 -4.32 34.37
C ALA A 52 6.36 -5.77 34.84
N GLU A 53 5.18 -6.38 34.66
CA GLU A 53 4.92 -7.77 35.05
C GLU A 53 5.70 -8.71 34.13
N LEU A 54 5.59 -8.52 32.82
CA LEU A 54 6.32 -9.32 31.85
C LEU A 54 7.83 -9.10 31.95
N MET A 55 8.29 -7.86 32.08
CA MET A 55 9.72 -7.57 32.17
C MET A 55 10.37 -8.15 33.42
N ALA A 56 9.64 -8.25 34.54
CA ALA A 56 10.12 -8.90 35.76
C ALA A 56 10.35 -10.42 35.61
N LEU A 57 9.75 -11.04 34.59
CA LEU A 57 9.99 -12.45 34.24
C LEU A 57 11.25 -12.67 33.40
N SER A 58 11.87 -11.60 32.89
CA SER A 58 13.11 -11.72 32.14
C SER A 58 14.24 -12.24 33.03
N THR A 59 15.06 -13.15 32.50
CA THR A 59 16.24 -13.69 33.21
C THR A 59 17.52 -12.92 32.94
N VAL A 60 17.42 -11.82 32.20
CA VAL A 60 18.50 -10.85 31.90
C VAL A 60 18.37 -9.59 32.78
N PRO A 61 19.43 -8.77 32.93
CA PRO A 61 19.33 -7.51 33.65
C PRO A 61 18.22 -6.60 33.08
N ALA A 62 17.53 -5.86 33.95
CA ALA A 62 16.40 -5.00 33.55
C ALA A 62 16.76 -4.01 32.44
N GLY A 63 17.97 -3.44 32.46
CA GLY A 63 18.46 -2.55 31.41
C GLY A 63 18.55 -3.22 30.03
N VAL A 64 18.86 -4.52 29.98
CA VAL A 64 18.89 -5.30 28.72
C VAL A 64 17.48 -5.48 28.18
N ALA A 65 16.51 -5.82 29.05
CA ALA A 65 15.13 -5.95 28.64
C ALA A 65 14.53 -4.61 28.16
N SER A 66 14.83 -3.50 28.84
CA SER A 66 14.42 -2.16 28.42
C SER A 66 14.98 -1.77 27.05
N GLU A 67 16.26 -2.01 26.80
CA GLU A 67 16.89 -1.71 25.52
C GLU A 67 16.35 -2.61 24.39
N ALA A 68 16.15 -3.90 24.68
CA ALA A 68 15.53 -4.83 23.74
C ALA A 68 14.11 -4.40 23.33
N LEU A 69 13.32 -3.91 24.30
CA LEU A 69 12.01 -3.32 24.03
C LEU A 69 12.14 -2.11 23.11
N ALA A 70 13.11 -1.22 23.34
CA ALA A 70 13.31 -0.04 22.50
C ALA A 70 13.58 -0.40 21.02
N TYR A 71 14.40 -1.43 20.74
CA TYR A 71 14.56 -1.92 19.37
C TYR A 71 13.25 -2.44 18.76
N LEU A 72 12.46 -3.22 19.52
CA LEU A 72 11.22 -3.83 19.04
C LEU A 72 10.05 -2.85 18.91
N VAL A 73 10.05 -1.76 19.69
CA VAL A 73 9.09 -0.65 19.54
C VAL A 73 9.31 0.05 18.20
N GLU A 74 10.56 0.34 17.86
CA GLU A 74 10.88 1.00 16.59
C GLU A 74 10.70 0.06 15.40
N GLY A 75 11.07 -1.22 15.56
CA GLY A 75 10.99 -2.25 14.52
C GLY A 75 11.92 -1.98 13.34
N GLY A 76 11.77 -2.73 12.25
CA GLY A 76 12.60 -2.57 11.05
C GLY A 76 13.77 -3.58 11.00
N PRO A 77 14.20 -3.99 9.79
CA PRO A 77 15.25 -5.01 9.62
C PRO A 77 16.57 -4.65 10.32
N GLU A 78 17.02 -3.39 10.20
CA GLU A 78 18.26 -2.93 10.84
C GLU A 78 18.19 -2.93 12.37
N ASN A 79 17.04 -2.56 12.95
CA ASN A 79 16.87 -2.62 14.41
C ASN A 79 16.82 -4.06 14.90
N LEU A 80 16.20 -4.99 14.15
CA LEU A 80 16.22 -6.41 14.49
C LEU A 80 17.64 -7.00 14.39
N ARG A 81 18.43 -6.60 13.39
CA ARG A 81 19.84 -6.99 13.26
C ARG A 81 20.66 -6.49 14.46
N ASN A 82 20.51 -5.22 14.83
CA ASN A 82 21.21 -4.64 15.97
C ASN A 82 20.70 -5.18 17.31
N LEU A 83 19.42 -5.53 17.43
CA LEU A 83 18.87 -6.22 18.60
C LEU A 83 19.55 -7.58 18.81
N ALA A 84 19.68 -8.39 17.75
CA ALA A 84 20.35 -9.68 17.83
C ALA A 84 21.82 -9.52 18.25
N ALA A 85 22.55 -8.59 17.63
CA ALA A 85 23.94 -8.28 18.01
C ALA A 85 24.04 -7.74 19.45
N PHE A 86 23.14 -6.87 19.87
CA PHE A 86 23.07 -6.32 21.22
C PHE A 86 22.88 -7.40 22.28
N LEU A 87 21.92 -8.30 22.06
CA LEU A 87 21.63 -9.40 22.97
C LEU A 87 22.79 -10.41 23.01
N SER A 88 23.37 -10.72 21.84
CA SER A 88 24.55 -11.57 21.73
C SER A 88 25.73 -11.00 22.52
N ASP A 89 26.09 -9.73 22.31
CA ASP A 89 27.23 -9.10 22.97
C ASP A 89 27.00 -8.92 24.47
N THR A 90 25.79 -8.53 24.87
CA THR A 90 25.51 -8.14 26.26
C THR A 90 25.24 -9.34 27.15
N VAL A 91 24.63 -10.41 26.61
CA VAL A 91 24.26 -11.60 27.38
C VAL A 91 25.26 -12.74 27.17
N LEU A 92 25.76 -12.91 25.95
CA LEU A 92 26.64 -14.03 25.56
C LEU A 92 28.12 -13.63 25.42
N LEU A 93 28.45 -12.34 25.48
CA LEU A 93 29.82 -11.80 25.44
C LEU A 93 30.60 -12.14 24.15
N THR A 94 29.91 -12.15 23.01
CA THR A 94 30.45 -12.57 21.70
C THR A 94 31.27 -11.49 20.99
N GLY A 95 30.85 -10.23 21.02
CA GLY A 95 31.62 -9.07 20.53
C GLY A 95 31.42 -8.73 19.04
N GLU A 96 30.23 -8.95 18.50
CA GLU A 96 29.80 -8.63 17.13
C GLU A 96 29.74 -7.12 16.86
N GLY A 97 29.42 -6.33 17.89
CA GLY A 97 29.17 -4.89 17.81
C GLY A 97 27.74 -4.55 17.36
N PHE A 98 27.14 -3.56 18.03
CA PHE A 98 25.78 -3.09 17.76
C PHE A 98 25.67 -1.57 17.79
N ALA A 99 24.71 -1.03 17.04
CA ALA A 99 24.33 0.38 17.07
C ALA A 99 23.01 0.56 17.84
N PRO A 100 22.79 1.68 18.56
CA PRO A 100 21.59 1.92 19.35
C PRO A 100 20.30 1.91 18.51
N PRO A 101 19.11 1.70 19.13
CA PRO A 101 17.83 1.69 18.44
C PRO A 101 17.64 2.95 17.59
N ARG A 102 17.34 2.75 16.31
CA ARG A 102 17.10 3.83 15.37
C ARG A 102 15.61 4.09 15.26
N ARG A 103 15.20 5.33 15.53
CA ARG A 103 13.81 5.76 15.35
C ARG A 103 13.35 5.57 13.91
N MET A 104 12.23 4.89 13.71
CA MET A 104 11.67 4.66 12.38
C MET A 104 10.61 5.69 12.02
N PRO A 105 10.81 6.52 10.98
CA PRO A 105 9.86 7.56 10.60
C PRO A 105 8.44 7.01 10.35
N GLU A 106 7.41 7.80 10.65
CA GLU A 106 6.00 7.41 10.42
C GLU A 106 5.64 7.34 8.93
N TYR A 107 6.40 8.05 8.10
CA TYR A 107 6.37 8.01 6.65
C TYR A 107 7.76 8.30 6.09
N GLY A 108 8.01 7.91 4.86
CA GLY A 108 9.29 8.15 4.21
C GLY A 108 9.36 7.51 2.82
N VAL A 109 10.53 7.66 2.18
CA VAL A 109 10.80 7.06 0.87
C VAL A 109 11.54 5.74 1.08
N HIS A 110 11.09 4.69 0.41
CA HIS A 110 11.75 3.39 0.41
C HIS A 110 12.89 3.34 -0.61
N GLY A 111 14.04 2.78 -0.22
CA GLY A 111 15.18 2.60 -1.11
C GLY A 111 15.75 3.89 -1.69
N GLN A 112 16.57 3.76 -2.74
CA GLN A 112 17.15 4.87 -3.48
C GLN A 112 16.82 4.71 -4.96
N TYR A 113 16.08 5.68 -5.49
CA TYR A 113 15.62 5.69 -6.88
C TYR A 113 16.13 6.93 -7.60
N GLU A 114 16.69 6.75 -8.80
CA GLU A 114 17.25 7.83 -9.60
C GLU A 114 16.11 8.67 -10.23
N ILE A 115 16.08 9.96 -9.92
CA ILE A 115 15.12 10.89 -10.54
C ILE A 115 15.74 11.46 -11.81
N ARG A 116 15.15 11.10 -12.96
CA ARG A 116 15.59 11.59 -14.27
C ARG A 116 14.73 12.79 -14.70
N PRO A 117 15.34 13.96 -14.99
CA PRO A 117 14.61 15.12 -15.48
C PRO A 117 13.83 14.82 -16.77
N GLY A 118 12.66 15.45 -16.93
CA GLY A 118 11.80 15.30 -18.10
C GLY A 118 10.98 14.01 -18.16
N ARG A 119 11.11 13.12 -17.16
CA ARG A 119 10.20 11.99 -16.97
C ARG A 119 9.13 12.33 -15.94
N PRO A 120 7.87 11.89 -16.14
CA PRO A 120 6.86 12.00 -15.10
C PRO A 120 7.24 11.12 -13.90
N THR A 121 6.81 11.50 -12.70
CA THR A 121 7.04 10.75 -11.47
C THR A 121 5.78 10.02 -11.04
N VAL A 122 5.87 8.73 -10.77
CA VAL A 122 4.77 7.93 -10.23
C VAL A 122 5.10 7.53 -8.79
N GLY A 123 4.28 7.98 -7.84
CA GLY A 123 4.38 7.58 -6.45
C GLY A 123 3.81 6.18 -6.24
N VAL A 124 4.44 5.34 -5.43
CA VAL A 124 3.91 4.04 -5.01
C VAL A 124 3.69 4.08 -3.51
N VAL A 125 2.44 4.19 -3.08
CA VAL A 125 2.09 4.35 -1.66
C VAL A 125 1.73 3.01 -1.03
N PHE A 126 2.46 2.61 0.00
CA PHE A 126 2.28 1.33 0.68
C PHE A 126 2.36 1.45 2.21
N TYR A 127 1.93 0.41 2.93
CA TYR A 127 1.91 0.45 4.39
C TYR A 127 3.31 0.43 5.01
N ARG A 128 3.55 1.29 6.01
CA ARG A 128 4.75 1.29 6.86
C ARG A 128 5.04 -0.08 7.49
N ALA A 129 4.01 -0.88 7.75
CA ALA A 129 4.19 -2.25 8.26
C ALA A 129 5.01 -3.15 7.31
N HIS A 130 4.92 -2.94 6.00
CA HIS A 130 5.77 -3.66 5.03
C HIS A 130 7.21 -3.18 5.08
N GLU A 131 7.43 -1.87 5.26
CA GLU A 131 8.78 -1.31 5.45
C GLU A 131 9.43 -1.90 6.71
N LEU A 132 8.70 -1.92 7.83
CA LEU A 132 9.22 -2.43 9.10
C LEU A 132 9.45 -3.94 9.11
N SER A 133 8.70 -4.70 8.32
CA SER A 133 8.89 -6.15 8.21
C SER A 133 9.92 -6.53 7.13
N GLY A 134 10.35 -5.59 6.29
CA GLY A 134 11.20 -5.87 5.12
C GLY A 134 10.46 -6.57 3.96
N ASN A 135 9.14 -6.73 4.06
CA ASN A 135 8.30 -7.34 3.02
C ASN A 135 7.96 -6.30 1.93
N THR A 136 8.99 -5.78 1.25
CA THR A 136 8.88 -4.69 0.26
C THR A 136 9.12 -5.11 -1.19
N ALA A 137 9.45 -6.38 -1.43
CA ALA A 137 9.81 -6.88 -2.76
C ALA A 137 8.73 -6.65 -3.84
N PHE A 138 7.45 -6.65 -3.46
CA PHE A 138 6.34 -6.34 -4.38
C PHE A 138 6.34 -4.86 -4.80
N VAL A 139 6.72 -3.95 -3.91
CA VAL A 139 6.90 -2.51 -4.19
C VAL A 139 8.05 -2.34 -5.17
N ASP A 140 9.19 -2.97 -4.91
CA ASP A 140 10.35 -2.87 -5.80
C ASP A 140 10.06 -3.39 -7.21
N THR A 141 9.24 -4.45 -7.32
CA THR A 141 8.82 -4.99 -8.62
C THR A 141 7.95 -4.00 -9.38
N LEU A 142 7.02 -3.32 -8.71
CA LEU A 142 6.21 -2.27 -9.32
C LEU A 142 7.06 -1.04 -9.69
N CYS A 143 7.99 -0.62 -8.84
CA CYS A 143 8.90 0.49 -9.13
C CYS A 143 9.77 0.22 -10.36
N ARG A 144 10.36 -0.98 -10.48
CA ARG A 144 11.08 -1.39 -11.70
C ARG A 144 10.19 -1.36 -12.94
N ALA A 145 8.93 -1.78 -12.82
CA ALA A 145 7.98 -1.72 -13.93
C ALA A 145 7.66 -0.26 -14.34
N ILE A 146 7.50 0.64 -13.39
CA ILE A 146 7.31 2.09 -13.64
C ILE A 146 8.51 2.68 -14.39
N GLU A 147 9.73 2.36 -13.97
CA GLU A 147 10.96 2.80 -14.63
C GLU A 147 11.08 2.25 -16.06
N ALA A 148 10.73 0.97 -16.26
CA ALA A 148 10.69 0.34 -17.57
C ALA A 148 9.65 1.00 -18.50
N HIS A 149 8.57 1.54 -17.95
CA HIS A 149 7.61 2.36 -18.69
C HIS A 149 8.08 3.80 -18.96
N GLY A 150 9.27 4.18 -18.50
CA GLY A 150 9.90 5.47 -18.79
C GLY A 150 9.42 6.61 -17.87
N ALA A 151 9.09 6.30 -16.62
CA ALA A 151 8.78 7.26 -15.56
C ALA A 151 9.78 7.13 -14.40
N ASN A 152 9.79 8.09 -13.48
CA ASN A 152 10.51 7.99 -12.22
C ASN A 152 9.62 7.27 -11.19
N ALA A 153 10.18 6.36 -10.40
CA ALA A 153 9.46 5.74 -9.29
C ALA A 153 9.74 6.50 -7.99
N LEU A 154 8.69 6.73 -7.20
CA LEU A 154 8.78 7.32 -5.86
C LEU A 154 8.01 6.46 -4.86
N PRO A 155 8.62 5.38 -4.31
CA PRO A 155 7.93 4.56 -3.32
C PRO A 155 7.89 5.25 -1.96
N VAL A 156 6.69 5.49 -1.45
CA VAL A 156 6.43 6.18 -0.19
C VAL A 156 5.69 5.24 0.74
N TYR A 157 6.25 5.01 1.93
CA TYR A 157 5.54 4.29 2.98
C TYR A 157 4.85 5.27 3.93
N CYS A 158 3.70 4.87 4.48
CA CYS A 158 3.01 5.60 5.55
C CYS A 158 2.15 4.65 6.40
N GLY A 159 1.78 5.07 7.62
CA GLY A 159 0.84 4.30 8.46
C GLY A 159 -0.58 4.27 7.90
N SER A 160 -1.06 5.39 7.36
CA SER A 160 -2.42 5.55 6.85
C SER A 160 -2.52 6.77 5.93
N LEU A 161 -3.43 6.73 4.95
CA LEU A 161 -3.87 7.92 4.20
C LEU A 161 -5.15 8.55 4.77
N ARG A 162 -5.68 8.00 5.88
CA ARG A 162 -6.85 8.58 6.57
C ARG A 162 -6.43 9.67 7.53
N GLY A 163 -7.27 10.71 7.65
CA GLY A 163 -7.05 11.80 8.59
C GLY A 163 -5.80 12.63 8.27
N LEU A 164 -5.42 12.67 6.99
CA LEU A 164 -4.36 13.57 6.52
C LEU A 164 -4.80 15.01 6.72
N SER A 165 -3.87 15.86 7.14
CA SER A 165 -4.08 17.29 7.29
C SER A 165 -2.73 18.01 7.26
N GLU A 166 -2.74 19.29 6.90
CA GLU A 166 -1.52 20.10 6.94
C GLU A 166 -0.91 20.20 8.36
N GLY A 167 -1.73 20.03 9.40
CA GLY A 167 -1.25 20.11 10.79
C GLY A 167 -0.49 18.87 11.28
N ASN A 168 -0.79 17.67 10.75
CA ASN A 168 -0.20 16.41 11.23
C ASN A 168 0.67 15.68 10.19
N THR A 169 0.47 15.93 8.90
CA THR A 169 1.07 15.14 7.81
C THR A 169 1.55 16.00 6.63
N ALA A 170 1.87 17.28 6.87
CA ALA A 170 2.42 18.18 5.84
C ALA A 170 3.60 17.56 5.07
N GLY A 171 4.56 16.94 5.77
CA GLY A 171 5.71 16.30 5.11
C GLY A 171 5.34 15.10 4.22
N LEU A 172 4.29 14.35 4.58
CA LEU A 172 3.78 13.28 3.72
C LEU A 172 3.10 13.87 2.48
N LEU A 173 2.28 14.91 2.63
CA LEU A 173 1.64 15.59 1.51
C LEU A 173 2.66 16.23 0.56
N GLU A 174 3.72 16.83 1.11
CA GLU A 174 4.85 17.34 0.33
C GLU A 174 5.52 16.23 -0.48
N LEU A 175 5.78 15.06 0.14
CA LEU A 175 6.35 13.90 -0.56
C LEU A 175 5.42 13.41 -1.68
N LEU A 176 4.13 13.26 -1.42
CA LEU A 176 3.15 12.81 -2.41
C LEU A 176 2.96 13.83 -3.54
N GLY A 177 3.02 15.13 -3.24
CA GLY A 177 2.91 16.22 -4.20
C GLY A 177 4.07 16.30 -5.19
N ARG A 178 5.15 15.53 -4.98
CA ARG A 178 6.25 15.37 -5.97
C ARG A 178 5.89 14.42 -7.11
N ALA A 179 4.79 13.69 -7.00
CA ALA A 179 4.34 12.75 -8.02
C ALA A 179 3.33 13.39 -8.99
N ASP A 180 3.29 12.90 -10.22
CA ASP A 180 2.31 13.24 -11.25
C ASP A 180 1.10 12.29 -11.27
N ALA A 181 1.26 11.12 -10.65
CA ALA A 181 0.22 10.14 -10.36
C ALA A 181 0.65 9.25 -9.19
N LEU A 182 -0.31 8.67 -8.48
CA LEU A 182 -0.05 7.71 -7.40
C LEU A 182 -0.57 6.33 -7.76
N VAL A 183 0.16 5.29 -7.38
CA VAL A 183 -0.36 3.94 -7.22
C VAL A 183 -0.50 3.68 -5.72
N ALA A 184 -1.73 3.61 -5.22
CA ALA A 184 -2.03 3.32 -3.83
C ALA A 184 -2.29 1.82 -3.64
N THR A 185 -1.62 1.20 -2.67
CA THR A 185 -1.86 -0.19 -2.24
C THR A 185 -2.45 -0.26 -0.82
N VAL A 186 -2.71 0.90 -0.22
CA VAL A 186 -3.31 1.05 1.12
C VAL A 186 -4.81 1.24 1.01
N LEU A 187 -5.52 1.06 2.13
CA LEU A 187 -6.96 1.30 2.22
C LEU A 187 -7.35 2.74 1.85
N ALA A 188 -8.65 2.94 1.65
CA ALA A 188 -9.25 4.24 1.39
C ALA A 188 -8.97 5.27 2.49
N ALA A 189 -8.86 6.53 2.10
CA ALA A 189 -8.45 7.69 2.88
C ALA A 189 -9.65 8.41 3.52
N GLY A 190 -10.83 8.37 2.92
CA GLY A 190 -11.96 9.20 3.37
C GLY A 190 -12.62 8.81 4.68
N GLY A 191 -12.43 7.60 5.21
CA GLY A 191 -12.98 7.22 6.52
C GLY A 191 -12.96 5.74 6.85
N SER A 192 -13.43 5.39 8.06
CA SER A 192 -13.58 4.00 8.52
C SER A 192 -14.96 3.39 8.21
N VAL A 193 -15.97 4.21 7.89
CA VAL A 193 -17.36 3.78 7.69
C VAL A 193 -17.94 4.32 6.38
N ALA A 194 -17.71 3.61 5.28
CA ALA A 194 -18.20 4.00 3.95
C ALA A 194 -19.74 4.03 3.84
N SER A 195 -20.45 3.22 4.63
CA SER A 195 -21.92 3.11 4.56
C SER A 195 -22.63 4.43 4.87
N LEU A 196 -22.05 5.27 5.74
CA LEU A 196 -22.62 6.57 6.11
C LEU A 196 -22.51 7.61 4.99
N ALA A 197 -21.60 7.42 4.03
CA ALA A 197 -21.37 8.33 2.90
C ALA A 197 -22.00 7.84 1.58
N SER A 198 -22.83 6.80 1.63
CA SER A 198 -23.59 6.32 0.47
C SER A 198 -24.78 7.24 0.14
N ALA A 199 -25.40 7.06 -1.02
CA ALA A 199 -26.51 7.91 -1.48
C ALA A 199 -27.64 8.02 -0.42
N GLY A 200 -27.89 9.24 0.05
CA GLY A 200 -28.86 9.54 1.13
C GLY A 200 -28.27 9.56 2.55
N GLY A 201 -26.96 9.35 2.68
CA GLY A 201 -26.20 9.50 3.93
C GLY A 201 -25.54 10.87 4.07
N GLU A 202 -24.65 11.00 5.06
CA GLU A 202 -23.89 12.21 5.34
C GLU A 202 -22.62 12.22 4.46
N GLU A 203 -22.67 12.92 3.32
CA GLU A 203 -21.51 13.06 2.41
C GLU A 203 -20.28 13.67 3.09
N ASP A 204 -20.48 14.51 4.12
CA ASP A 204 -19.40 15.13 4.91
C ASP A 204 -18.67 14.14 5.85
N ALA A 205 -19.16 12.91 6.01
CA ALA A 205 -18.49 11.86 6.79
C ALA A 205 -17.30 11.22 6.05
N TRP A 206 -17.09 11.54 4.77
CA TRP A 206 -16.01 11.03 3.93
C TRP A 206 -15.06 12.14 3.46
N ASP A 207 -13.91 12.28 4.10
CA ASP A 207 -12.95 13.35 3.79
C ASP A 207 -11.78 12.86 2.95
N ALA A 208 -12.00 12.74 1.64
CA ALA A 208 -10.94 12.52 0.65
C ALA A 208 -10.35 13.84 0.11
N ARG A 209 -10.74 15.01 0.65
CA ARG A 209 -10.42 16.34 0.08
C ARG A 209 -8.92 16.61 0.07
N VAL A 210 -8.21 16.08 1.05
CA VAL A 210 -6.75 16.28 1.17
C VAL A 210 -5.98 15.53 0.08
N LEU A 211 -6.41 14.32 -0.32
CA LEU A 211 -5.85 13.66 -1.50
C LEU A 211 -6.29 14.33 -2.79
N ALA A 212 -7.54 14.81 -2.86
CA ALA A 212 -8.05 15.56 -4.01
C ALA A 212 -7.27 16.87 -4.24
N ALA A 213 -6.78 17.52 -3.18
CA ALA A 213 -5.98 18.74 -3.25
C ALA A 213 -4.63 18.55 -3.96
N LEU A 214 -4.13 17.31 -4.07
CA LEU A 214 -2.94 17.00 -4.88
C LEU A 214 -3.21 17.16 -6.38
N ASP A 215 -4.49 17.09 -6.81
CA ASP A 215 -4.91 17.20 -8.21
C ASP A 215 -4.18 16.19 -9.13
N ILE A 216 -3.89 14.98 -8.65
CA ILE A 216 -3.22 13.94 -9.46
C ILE A 216 -4.05 12.65 -9.52
N PRO A 217 -3.94 11.87 -10.61
CA PRO A 217 -4.61 10.57 -10.69
C PRO A 217 -4.10 9.62 -9.61
N VAL A 218 -5.03 9.02 -8.86
CA VAL A 218 -4.72 7.97 -7.88
C VAL A 218 -5.25 6.65 -8.41
N VAL A 219 -4.35 5.71 -8.69
CA VAL A 219 -4.62 4.37 -9.20
C VAL A 219 -4.56 3.39 -8.04
N GLN A 220 -5.60 2.58 -7.84
CA GLN A 220 -5.60 1.51 -6.85
C GLN A 220 -4.92 0.27 -7.44
N GLY A 221 -3.74 -0.08 -6.92
CA GLY A 221 -3.04 -1.32 -7.23
C GLY A 221 -3.44 -2.40 -6.24
N LEU A 222 -4.09 -3.47 -6.70
CA LEU A 222 -4.65 -4.48 -5.80
C LEU A 222 -3.56 -5.45 -5.33
N CYS A 223 -3.44 -5.61 -4.00
CA CYS A 223 -2.56 -6.55 -3.33
C CYS A 223 -3.44 -7.59 -2.62
N LEU A 224 -3.75 -8.70 -3.28
CA LEU A 224 -4.77 -9.62 -2.80
C LEU A 224 -4.34 -10.36 -1.55
N THR A 225 -5.30 -10.59 -0.67
CA THR A 225 -5.09 -11.35 0.57
C THR A 225 -5.15 -12.86 0.36
N THR A 226 -5.22 -13.30 -0.90
CA THR A 226 -5.26 -14.70 -1.34
C THR A 226 -4.04 -15.04 -2.19
N PRO A 227 -3.60 -16.32 -2.19
CA PRO A 227 -2.52 -16.78 -3.05
C PRO A 227 -2.84 -16.61 -4.53
N ARG A 228 -1.81 -16.44 -5.35
CA ARG A 228 -1.94 -16.28 -6.80
C ARG A 228 -2.65 -17.45 -7.46
N ARG A 229 -2.31 -18.70 -7.09
CA ARG A 229 -2.96 -19.89 -7.65
C ARG A 229 -4.48 -19.86 -7.49
N VAL A 230 -4.94 -19.38 -6.32
CA VAL A 230 -6.37 -19.28 -6.00
C VAL A 230 -7.04 -18.21 -6.85
N TRP A 231 -6.34 -17.11 -7.11
CA TRP A 231 -6.80 -16.07 -8.03
C TRP A 231 -6.93 -16.59 -9.47
N GLU A 232 -5.93 -17.31 -9.98
CA GLU A 232 -5.93 -17.84 -11.36
C GLU A 232 -7.02 -18.89 -11.60
N GLU A 233 -7.36 -19.68 -10.57
CA GLU A 233 -8.40 -20.71 -10.64
C GLU A 233 -9.82 -20.17 -10.40
N SER A 234 -9.97 -18.90 -9.99
CA SER A 234 -11.25 -18.31 -9.57
C SER A 234 -11.98 -17.58 -10.70
N ASP A 235 -13.23 -17.97 -10.95
CA ASP A 235 -14.14 -17.23 -11.85
C ASP A 235 -14.57 -15.87 -11.27
N ALA A 236 -14.54 -15.71 -9.96
CA ALA A 236 -14.95 -14.48 -9.27
C ALA A 236 -13.85 -13.40 -9.23
N ALA A 237 -12.61 -13.78 -9.55
CA ALA A 237 -11.39 -12.96 -9.53
C ALA A 237 -11.01 -12.29 -8.19
N LEU A 238 -11.93 -12.00 -7.27
CA LEU A 238 -11.64 -11.38 -5.97
C LEU A 238 -12.41 -12.06 -4.84
N SER A 239 -11.81 -12.14 -3.66
CA SER A 239 -12.57 -12.48 -2.45
C SER A 239 -13.58 -11.38 -2.12
N PRO A 240 -14.71 -11.67 -1.43
CA PRO A 240 -15.65 -10.63 -1.00
C PRO A 240 -14.98 -9.53 -0.16
N MET A 241 -13.98 -9.90 0.66
CA MET A 241 -13.22 -8.95 1.46
C MET A 241 -12.35 -8.04 0.59
N ASP A 242 -11.63 -8.59 -0.39
CA ASP A 242 -10.79 -7.79 -1.30
C ASP A 242 -11.65 -6.90 -2.20
N ALA A 243 -12.80 -7.39 -2.69
CA ALA A 243 -13.74 -6.58 -3.46
C ALA A 243 -14.27 -5.38 -2.65
N ALA A 244 -14.59 -5.58 -1.36
CA ALA A 244 -15.01 -4.48 -0.50
C ALA A 244 -13.86 -3.51 -0.19
N MET A 245 -12.73 -4.03 0.31
CA MET A 245 -11.65 -3.22 0.90
C MET A 245 -10.73 -2.58 -0.14
N GLN A 246 -10.58 -3.21 -1.31
CA GLN A 246 -9.65 -2.77 -2.34
C GLN A 246 -10.33 -2.25 -3.61
N VAL A 247 -11.64 -2.41 -3.77
CA VAL A 247 -12.39 -1.88 -4.93
C VAL A 247 -13.49 -0.93 -4.46
N ALA A 248 -14.57 -1.46 -3.87
CA ALA A 248 -15.76 -0.68 -3.58
C ALA A 248 -15.51 0.51 -2.64
N ILE A 249 -14.76 0.32 -1.55
CA ILE A 249 -14.46 1.41 -0.61
C ILE A 249 -13.48 2.43 -1.25
N PRO A 250 -12.37 2.03 -1.89
CA PRO A 250 -11.51 2.96 -2.63
C PRO A 250 -12.20 3.76 -3.75
N GLU A 251 -13.31 3.28 -4.33
CA GLU A 251 -14.10 4.05 -5.30
C GLU A 251 -14.72 5.31 -4.68
N PHE A 252 -15.05 5.31 -3.38
CA PHE A 252 -15.54 6.51 -2.68
C PHE A 252 -14.47 7.61 -2.58
N ASP A 253 -13.17 7.25 -2.60
CA ASP A 253 -12.07 8.21 -2.69
C ASP A 253 -11.89 8.77 -4.13
N GLY A 254 -12.62 8.24 -5.13
CA GLY A 254 -12.41 8.57 -6.54
C GLY A 254 -11.18 7.90 -7.17
N ARG A 255 -10.66 6.83 -6.56
CA ARG A 255 -9.48 6.12 -7.09
C ARG A 255 -9.83 5.33 -8.35
N LEU A 256 -8.90 5.30 -9.30
CA LEU A 256 -8.99 4.49 -10.52
C LEU A 256 -8.60 3.04 -10.21
N ILE A 257 -9.54 2.11 -10.29
CA ILE A 257 -9.29 0.70 -10.01
C ILE A 257 -8.51 0.06 -11.17
N ALA A 258 -7.31 -0.47 -10.89
CA ALA A 258 -6.49 -1.17 -11.87
C ALA A 258 -6.68 -2.69 -11.79
N VAL A 259 -5.59 -3.45 -11.61
CA VAL A 259 -5.60 -4.92 -11.57
C VAL A 259 -4.84 -5.44 -10.35
N PRO A 260 -5.08 -6.69 -9.93
CA PRO A 260 -4.22 -7.40 -8.99
C PRO A 260 -2.81 -7.52 -9.55
N PHE A 261 -1.82 -7.07 -8.77
CA PHE A 261 -0.41 -7.21 -9.13
C PHE A 261 0.41 -7.90 -8.06
N SER A 262 -0.11 -8.06 -6.85
CA SER A 262 0.56 -8.71 -5.73
C SER A 262 -0.40 -9.65 -5.00
N PHE A 263 0.12 -10.74 -4.48
CA PHE A 263 -0.66 -11.83 -3.86
C PHE A 263 -0.01 -12.23 -2.54
N LYS A 264 -0.84 -12.50 -1.53
CA LYS A 264 -0.38 -13.00 -0.24
C LYS A 264 -0.04 -14.48 -0.36
N GLU A 265 1.24 -14.79 -0.24
CA GLU A 265 1.79 -16.14 -0.27
C GLU A 265 2.27 -16.55 1.12
N GLU A 266 2.37 -17.86 1.33
CA GLU A 266 3.02 -18.42 2.51
C GLU A 266 4.53 -18.37 2.31
N GLY A 267 5.23 -17.60 3.15
CA GLY A 267 6.67 -17.50 3.14
C GLY A 267 7.34 -18.54 4.04
N GLU A 268 8.64 -18.36 4.27
CA GLU A 268 9.42 -19.23 5.14
C GLU A 268 8.84 -19.25 6.55
N HIS A 269 8.83 -20.43 7.18
CA HIS A 269 8.28 -20.66 8.52
C HIS A 269 6.83 -20.17 8.71
N GLY A 270 6.03 -20.14 7.63
CA GLY A 270 4.63 -19.72 7.67
C GLY A 270 4.43 -18.20 7.77
N VAL A 271 5.50 -17.41 7.64
CA VAL A 271 5.41 -15.94 7.66
C VAL A 271 4.83 -15.44 6.34
N PRO A 272 3.66 -14.75 6.33
CA PRO A 272 3.06 -14.33 5.07
C PRO A 272 3.88 -13.25 4.36
N VAL A 273 4.07 -13.42 3.06
CA VAL A 273 4.78 -12.46 2.19
C VAL A 273 3.88 -12.01 1.05
N TYR A 274 4.13 -10.80 0.52
CA TYR A 274 3.42 -10.32 -0.67
C TYR A 274 4.33 -10.48 -1.88
N VAL A 275 3.90 -11.30 -2.83
CA VAL A 275 4.67 -11.61 -4.05
C VAL A 275 4.00 -10.95 -5.24
N ALA A 276 4.76 -10.12 -5.96
CA ALA A 276 4.27 -9.48 -7.17
C ALA A 276 4.30 -10.40 -8.39
N ASP A 277 3.28 -10.31 -9.23
CA ASP A 277 3.33 -10.77 -10.62
C ASP A 277 3.92 -9.65 -11.49
N PRO A 278 5.11 -9.86 -12.11
CA PRO A 278 5.76 -8.83 -12.91
C PRO A 278 4.95 -8.32 -14.11
N GLU A 279 4.18 -9.18 -14.78
CA GLU A 279 3.38 -8.77 -15.94
C GLU A 279 2.19 -7.91 -15.51
N ARG A 280 1.55 -8.27 -14.41
CA ARG A 280 0.48 -7.46 -13.82
C ARG A 280 1.00 -6.15 -13.23
N ALA A 281 2.18 -6.17 -12.61
CA ALA A 281 2.86 -4.96 -12.16
C ALA A 281 3.14 -4.02 -13.34
N ALA A 282 3.57 -4.54 -14.50
CA ALA A 282 3.70 -3.77 -15.73
C ALA A 282 2.35 -3.21 -16.22
N ARG A 283 1.24 -3.95 -16.09
CA ARG A 283 -0.10 -3.40 -16.39
C ARG A 283 -0.44 -2.21 -15.49
N VAL A 284 -0.26 -2.32 -14.18
CA VAL A 284 -0.54 -1.23 -13.22
C VAL A 284 0.36 -0.02 -13.50
N ALA A 285 1.67 -0.25 -13.65
CA ALA A 285 2.64 0.78 -14.01
C ALA A 285 2.27 1.47 -15.33
N GLY A 286 1.90 0.72 -16.36
CA GLY A 286 1.49 1.26 -17.65
C GLY A 286 0.24 2.16 -17.56
N ILE A 287 -0.73 1.82 -16.71
CA ILE A 287 -1.91 2.67 -16.43
C ILE A 287 -1.45 3.96 -15.75
N ALA A 288 -0.74 3.87 -14.63
CA ALA A 288 -0.31 5.02 -13.85
C ALA A 288 0.58 5.99 -14.67
N VAL A 289 1.56 5.45 -15.42
CA VAL A 289 2.44 6.26 -16.26
C VAL A 289 1.68 6.95 -17.41
N ARG A 290 0.70 6.29 -18.02
CA ARG A 290 -0.13 6.93 -19.06
C ARG A 290 -0.95 8.09 -18.48
N HIS A 291 -1.51 7.94 -17.29
CA HIS A 291 -2.21 9.01 -16.58
C HIS A 291 -1.28 10.16 -16.22
N ALA A 292 -0.11 9.88 -15.64
CA ALA A 292 0.90 10.88 -15.29
C ALA A 292 1.33 11.71 -16.51
N ARG A 293 1.51 11.06 -17.67
CA ARG A 293 1.89 11.74 -18.93
C ARG A 293 0.86 12.75 -19.45
N LEU A 294 -0.42 12.60 -19.12
CA LEU A 294 -1.46 13.50 -19.64
C LEU A 294 -1.30 14.94 -19.14
N ARG A 295 -0.74 15.14 -17.95
CA ARG A 295 -0.45 16.47 -17.38
C ARG A 295 0.65 17.20 -18.15
N HIS A 296 1.63 16.46 -18.68
CA HIS A 296 2.80 17.00 -19.38
C HIS A 296 2.61 17.20 -20.89
N LYS A 297 1.56 16.61 -21.46
CA LYS A 297 1.31 16.67 -22.90
C LYS A 297 0.47 17.91 -23.26
N PRO A 298 0.86 18.75 -24.24
CA PRO A 298 0.01 19.82 -24.74
C PRO A 298 -1.31 19.29 -25.30
N ASN A 299 -2.42 20.02 -25.11
CA ASN A 299 -3.75 19.60 -25.58
C ASN A 299 -3.79 19.35 -27.10
N ALA A 300 -3.10 20.19 -27.88
CA ALA A 300 -2.96 20.03 -29.32
C ALA A 300 -2.41 18.65 -29.73
N GLU A 301 -1.51 18.06 -28.93
CA GLU A 301 -0.89 16.78 -29.25
C GLU A 301 -1.67 15.58 -28.69
N LYS A 302 -2.64 15.81 -27.80
CA LYS A 302 -3.44 14.74 -27.18
C LYS A 302 -4.38 14.13 -28.23
N ARG A 303 -4.32 12.81 -28.35
CA ARG A 303 -5.18 12.02 -29.25
C ARG A 303 -6.26 11.35 -28.40
N ILE A 304 -7.50 11.73 -28.61
CA ILE A 304 -8.67 11.22 -27.89
C ILE A 304 -9.47 10.35 -28.85
N ALA A 305 -9.85 9.15 -28.41
CA ALA A 305 -10.80 8.31 -29.10
C ALA A 305 -12.17 8.45 -28.42
N LEU A 306 -13.19 8.87 -29.16
CA LEU A 306 -14.57 8.89 -28.71
C LEU A 306 -15.26 7.61 -29.19
N ILE A 307 -15.62 6.71 -28.28
CA ILE A 307 -16.21 5.41 -28.60
C ILE A 307 -17.72 5.48 -28.36
N LEU A 308 -18.51 5.26 -29.41
CA LEU A 308 -19.97 5.20 -29.34
C LEU A 308 -20.44 3.74 -29.25
N SER A 309 -21.23 3.43 -28.23
CA SER A 309 -21.82 2.11 -28.03
C SER A 309 -22.82 1.77 -29.14
N SER A 310 -22.78 0.54 -29.64
CA SER A 310 -23.73 0.01 -30.62
C SER A 310 -24.31 -1.31 -30.12
N TYR A 311 -25.31 -1.21 -29.23
CA TYR A 311 -25.98 -2.34 -28.59
C TYR A 311 -27.51 -2.11 -28.56
N PRO A 312 -28.37 -3.12 -28.83
CA PRO A 312 -28.08 -4.56 -29.00
C PRO A 312 -27.84 -5.04 -30.45
N THR A 313 -28.01 -4.20 -31.47
CA THR A 313 -27.75 -4.58 -32.87
C THR A 313 -26.76 -3.63 -33.52
N LYS A 314 -25.82 -4.18 -34.31
CA LYS A 314 -24.67 -3.47 -34.90
C LYS A 314 -25.03 -2.28 -35.82
N HIS A 315 -26.28 -2.15 -36.24
CA HIS A 315 -26.70 -1.19 -37.27
C HIS A 315 -27.92 -0.33 -36.93
N ALA A 316 -28.58 -0.51 -35.77
CA ALA A 316 -29.85 0.17 -35.50
C ALA A 316 -29.77 1.31 -34.49
N ARG A 317 -28.75 1.34 -33.61
CA ARG A 317 -28.63 2.33 -32.51
C ARG A 317 -27.18 2.66 -32.19
N VAL A 318 -26.53 3.41 -33.07
CA VAL A 318 -25.21 3.99 -32.80
C VAL A 318 -25.38 5.05 -31.70
N GLY A 319 -24.53 4.99 -30.68
CA GLY A 319 -24.57 5.94 -29.56
C GLY A 319 -25.69 5.69 -28.56
N ASN A 320 -26.12 4.44 -28.35
CA ASN A 320 -27.18 4.15 -27.38
C ASN A 320 -26.68 4.38 -25.93
N ALA A 321 -27.25 5.38 -25.25
CA ALA A 321 -26.99 5.70 -23.85
C ALA A 321 -28.29 6.02 -23.10
N VAL A 322 -28.46 5.49 -21.89
CA VAL A 322 -29.70 5.66 -21.12
C VAL A 322 -29.79 7.09 -20.58
N GLY A 323 -30.84 7.81 -20.95
CA GLY A 323 -31.10 9.18 -20.46
C GLY A 323 -30.18 10.26 -21.04
N LEU A 324 -29.37 9.94 -22.06
CA LEU A 324 -28.42 10.87 -22.68
C LEU A 324 -28.69 11.00 -24.17
N ASP A 325 -28.79 12.25 -24.66
CA ASP A 325 -28.70 12.55 -26.08
C ASP A 325 -27.23 12.46 -26.52
N THR A 326 -26.80 11.26 -26.89
CA THR A 326 -25.39 10.97 -27.23
C THR A 326 -24.88 11.81 -28.40
N PRO A 327 -25.61 11.94 -29.53
CA PRO A 327 -25.12 12.74 -30.64
C PRO A 327 -24.93 14.21 -30.29
N ALA A 328 -25.93 14.85 -29.66
CA ALA A 328 -25.81 16.25 -29.25
C ALA A 328 -24.72 16.45 -28.18
N SER A 329 -24.54 15.48 -27.28
CA SER A 329 -23.50 15.54 -26.26
C SER A 329 -22.09 15.39 -26.84
N ALA A 330 -21.92 14.52 -27.83
CA ALA A 330 -20.66 14.35 -28.55
C ALA A 330 -20.26 15.61 -29.33
N VAL A 331 -21.20 16.27 -30.03
CA VAL A 331 -20.93 17.54 -30.71
C VAL A 331 -20.51 18.63 -29.73
N ARG A 332 -21.23 18.77 -28.61
CA ARG A 332 -20.86 19.72 -27.53
C ARG A 332 -19.48 19.42 -26.95
N LEU A 333 -19.14 18.15 -26.75
CA LEU A 333 -17.81 17.74 -26.31
C LEU A 333 -16.72 18.12 -27.33
N LEU A 334 -16.94 17.87 -28.63
CA LEU A 334 -15.99 18.23 -29.68
C LEU A 334 -15.77 19.75 -29.77
N GLN A 335 -16.83 20.54 -29.60
CA GLN A 335 -16.75 22.00 -29.53
C GLN A 335 -15.92 22.45 -28.30
N ALA A 336 -16.21 21.91 -27.11
CA ALA A 336 -15.46 22.21 -25.89
C ALA A 336 -13.98 21.80 -25.99
N LEU A 337 -13.68 20.64 -26.61
CA LEU A 337 -12.31 20.21 -26.87
C LEU A 337 -11.58 21.17 -27.82
N ARG A 338 -12.25 21.66 -28.88
CA ARG A 338 -11.67 22.67 -29.77
C ARG A 338 -11.33 23.96 -29.03
N GLU A 339 -12.24 24.45 -28.19
CA GLU A 339 -12.05 25.65 -27.38
C GLU A 339 -10.91 25.47 -26.36
N ALA A 340 -10.74 24.27 -25.80
CA ALA A 340 -9.63 23.90 -24.93
C ALA A 340 -8.29 23.66 -25.67
N GLY A 341 -8.23 23.86 -26.99
CA GLY A 341 -7.01 23.78 -27.79
C GLY A 341 -6.64 22.39 -28.30
N TYR A 342 -7.58 21.43 -28.30
CA TYR A 342 -7.39 20.13 -28.93
C TYR A 342 -7.57 20.21 -30.45
N HIS A 343 -6.83 19.39 -31.19
CA HIS A 343 -7.04 19.23 -32.63
C HIS A 343 -8.21 18.27 -32.90
N VAL A 344 -9.36 18.83 -33.27
CA VAL A 344 -10.59 18.07 -33.60
C VAL A 344 -10.90 18.03 -35.10
N GLY A 345 -10.11 18.69 -35.95
CA GLY A 345 -10.36 18.79 -37.39
C GLY A 345 -11.62 19.60 -37.70
N ASP A 346 -12.42 19.11 -38.65
CA ASP A 346 -13.74 19.64 -39.00
C ASP A 346 -14.84 18.77 -38.36
N PRO A 347 -15.21 19.03 -37.08
CA PRO A 347 -16.21 18.22 -36.41
C PRO A 347 -17.60 18.46 -37.02
N PRO A 348 -18.51 17.46 -36.95
CA PRO A 348 -19.89 17.62 -37.40
C PRO A 348 -20.59 18.77 -36.69
N GLN A 349 -21.50 19.45 -37.41
CA GLN A 349 -22.17 20.66 -36.93
C GLN A 349 -23.30 20.36 -35.94
N ASP A 350 -23.92 19.18 -36.06
CA ASP A 350 -25.02 18.73 -35.22
C ASP A 350 -25.00 17.20 -35.04
N GLY A 351 -25.91 16.71 -34.18
CA GLY A 351 -25.99 15.30 -33.83
C GLY A 351 -26.37 14.40 -35.02
N ASP A 352 -27.18 14.91 -35.95
CA ASP A 352 -27.60 14.16 -37.13
C ASP A 352 -26.39 13.95 -38.06
N ALA A 353 -25.61 14.99 -38.31
CA ALA A 353 -24.38 14.94 -39.09
C ALA A 353 -23.27 14.08 -38.46
N LEU A 354 -23.33 13.83 -37.15
CA LEU A 354 -22.39 12.94 -36.47
C LEU A 354 -22.74 11.45 -36.66
N ILE A 355 -24.02 11.12 -36.76
CA ILE A 355 -24.51 9.72 -36.80
C ILE A 355 -24.75 9.23 -38.23
N HIS A 356 -24.91 10.14 -39.19
CA HIS A 356 -25.06 9.86 -40.62
C HIS A 356 -23.74 9.91 -41.39
#